data_AF-V4TUR8-F1
#
_entry.id   AF-V4TUR8-F1
#
_cell.length_a   1.000
_cell.length_b   1.000
_cell.length_c   1.000
_cell.angle_alpha   90.00
_cell.angle_beta   90.00
_cell.angle_gamma   90.00
#
_symmetry.space_group_name_H-M   'P 1'
#
loop_
_entity.id
_entity.type
_entity.pdbx_description
1 polymer ?
#
loop_
_entity_poly.entity_id
_entity_poly.type
_entity_poly.pdbx_seq_one_letter_code
_entity_poly.pdbx_strand_id
1 'polypeptide(L)'
;LALLNLSYNRLWGRIPLGNQFNTFENDSYIGNIHLCGEPWTVTCINDAVPKAPPSASTDHEVDETTSWFDWKMVKMGYASGLVIGLSIGYMVFSTGKPQWLVMMVGEDQQKKDRRARRRHRR
;
A
#
# COMPACT_ATOMS: atom_id res chain seq x y z
N LEU A 1 -29.82 19.58 -29.78
CA LEU A 1 -28.35 19.72 -29.72
C LEU A 1 -27.75 18.75 -30.72
N ALA A 2 -26.78 19.18 -31.52
CA ALA A 2 -26.10 18.32 -32.49
C ALA A 2 -24.72 17.84 -32.02
N LEU A 3 -24.14 18.48 -30.99
CA LEU A 3 -22.82 18.15 -30.46
C LEU A 3 -22.79 18.47 -28.96
N LEU A 4 -22.38 17.49 -28.15
CA LEU A 4 -22.19 17.62 -26.70
C LEU A 4 -20.85 16.98 -26.36
N ASN A 5 -19.96 17.73 -25.73
CA ASN A 5 -18.66 17.24 -25.28
C ASN A 5 -18.56 17.48 -23.77
N LEU A 6 -18.50 16.39 -23.02
CA LEU A 6 -18.34 16.34 -21.56
C LEU A 6 -17.00 15.72 -21.15
N SER A 7 -16.05 15.63 -22.09
CA SER A 7 -14.74 15.03 -21.86
C SER A 7 -13.95 15.78 -20.78
N TYR A 8 -13.05 15.07 -20.10
CA TYR A 8 -12.11 15.57 -19.11
C TYR A 8 -12.73 16.43 -18.00
N ASN A 9 -13.92 16.05 -17.56
CA ASN A 9 -14.58 16.64 -16.40
C ASN A 9 -14.47 15.71 -15.19
N ARG A 10 -15.09 16.13 -14.08
CA ARG A 10 -15.22 15.32 -12.86
C ARG A 10 -16.67 14.87 -12.69
N LEU A 11 -17.25 14.27 -13.74
CA LEU A 11 -18.60 13.73 -13.66
C LEU A 11 -18.57 12.36 -12.97
N TRP A 12 -19.62 12.06 -12.21
CA TRP A 12 -19.77 10.83 -11.44
C TRP A 12 -21.15 10.23 -11.67
N GLY A 13 -21.24 8.90 -11.66
CA GLY A 13 -22.50 8.17 -11.70
C GLY A 13 -22.89 7.64 -13.08
N ARG A 14 -24.16 7.21 -13.20
CA ARG A 14 -24.68 6.64 -14.44
C ARG A 14 -25.05 7.72 -15.44
N ILE A 15 -24.63 7.57 -16.70
CA ILE A 15 -25.11 8.41 -17.81
C ILE A 15 -26.63 8.24 -17.93
N PRO A 16 -27.42 9.32 -17.87
CA PRO A 16 -28.86 9.22 -17.95
C PRO A 16 -29.29 8.61 -19.29
N LEU A 17 -30.02 7.50 -19.21
CA LEU A 17 -30.62 6.85 -20.37
C LEU A 17 -31.69 7.77 -20.96
N GLY A 18 -31.38 8.35 -22.12
CA GLY A 18 -32.27 9.23 -22.84
C GLY A 18 -31.88 9.35 -24.31
N ASN A 19 -32.87 9.64 -25.15
CA ASN A 19 -32.72 9.65 -26.61
C ASN A 19 -31.63 10.59 -27.13
N GLN A 20 -31.25 11.63 -26.38
CA GLN A 20 -30.20 12.57 -26.77
C GLN A 20 -28.82 12.15 -26.27
N PHE A 21 -28.70 11.65 -25.03
CA PHE A 21 -27.41 11.29 -24.43
C PHE A 21 -26.80 10.03 -25.06
N ASN A 22 -27.64 9.10 -25.51
CA ASN A 22 -27.20 7.89 -26.20
C ASN A 22 -26.78 8.12 -27.67
N THR A 23 -27.02 9.32 -28.21
CA THR A 23 -26.64 9.64 -29.60
C THR A 23 -25.27 10.28 -29.74
N PHE A 24 -24.65 10.66 -28.62
CA PHE A 24 -23.31 11.24 -28.63
C PHE A 24 -22.25 10.16 -28.63
N GLU A 25 -21.13 10.46 -29.29
CA GLU A 25 -19.99 9.55 -29.41
C GLU A 25 -19.37 9.28 -28.05
N ASN A 26 -18.74 8.10 -27.92
CA ASN A 26 -18.04 7.67 -26.72
C ASN A 26 -17.03 8.73 -26.24
N ASP A 27 -16.30 9.33 -27.18
CA ASP A 27 -15.26 10.34 -26.94
C ASP A 27 -15.79 11.60 -26.24
N SER A 28 -17.09 11.88 -26.33
CA SER A 28 -17.71 12.97 -25.58
C SER A 28 -17.68 12.75 -24.07
N TYR A 29 -17.40 11.54 -23.58
CA TYR A 29 -17.43 11.18 -22.17
C TYR A 29 -16.03 10.80 -21.62
N ILE A 30 -15.00 10.80 -22.47
CA ILE A 30 -13.64 10.38 -22.11
C ILE A 30 -13.05 11.23 -20.97
N GLY A 31 -12.26 10.62 -20.08
CA GLY A 31 -11.59 11.34 -18.99
C GLY A 31 -12.44 11.60 -17.73
N ASN A 32 -13.66 11.05 -17.64
CA ASN A 32 -14.47 11.04 -16.42
C ASN A 32 -14.40 9.66 -15.73
N ILE A 33 -13.45 9.48 -14.81
CA ILE A 33 -13.10 8.16 -14.22
C ILE A 33 -14.22 7.47 -13.41
N HIS A 34 -15.24 8.22 -12.99
CA HIS A 34 -16.34 7.69 -12.16
C HIS A 34 -17.69 7.68 -12.89
N LEU A 35 -17.65 7.83 -14.22
CA LEU A 35 -18.82 7.81 -15.07
C LEU A 35 -18.99 6.40 -15.66
N CYS A 36 -20.22 5.88 -15.66
CA CYS A 36 -20.53 4.55 -16.19
C CYS A 36 -21.88 4.53 -16.93
N GLY A 37 -22.11 3.51 -17.77
CA GLY A 37 -23.36 3.29 -18.51
C GLY A 37 -23.26 3.62 -20.01
N GLU A 38 -24.20 3.10 -20.80
CA GLU A 38 -24.23 3.29 -22.26
C GLU A 38 -24.40 4.77 -22.66
N PRO A 39 -23.72 5.24 -23.74
CA PRO A 39 -22.92 4.50 -24.73
C PRO A 39 -21.46 4.26 -24.31
N TRP A 40 -21.09 4.62 -23.07
CA TRP A 40 -19.73 4.49 -22.57
C TRP A 40 -19.35 3.03 -22.26
N THR A 41 -18.12 2.63 -22.61
CA THR A 41 -17.65 1.24 -22.50
C THR A 41 -17.53 0.71 -21.07
N VAL A 42 -17.66 1.58 -20.06
CA VAL A 42 -17.64 1.21 -18.64
C VAL A 42 -19.07 0.94 -18.17
N THR A 43 -19.42 -0.32 -17.97
CA THR A 43 -20.73 -0.74 -17.43
C THR A 43 -20.83 -0.46 -15.93
N CYS A 44 -21.98 0.03 -15.48
CA CYS A 44 -22.21 0.24 -14.05
C CYS A 44 -22.43 -1.10 -13.33
N ILE A 45 -21.87 -1.24 -12.13
CA ILE A 45 -21.92 -2.44 -11.27
C ILE A 45 -23.35 -2.97 -11.03
N ASN A 46 -24.37 -2.11 -11.14
CA ASN A 46 -25.76 -2.45 -10.84
C ASN A 46 -26.50 -3.24 -11.94
N ASP A 47 -25.97 -3.36 -13.17
CA ASP A 47 -26.65 -4.08 -14.26
C ASP A 47 -26.36 -5.60 -14.29
N ALA A 48 -25.45 -6.06 -13.44
CA ALA A 48 -25.02 -7.46 -13.37
C ALA A 48 -25.24 -8.07 -11.98
N VAL A 49 -26.50 -8.32 -11.59
CA VAL A 49 -26.78 -9.11 -10.38
C VAL A 49 -27.94 -10.10 -10.60
N PRO A 50 -27.67 -11.42 -10.63
CA PRO A 50 -28.51 -12.40 -9.97
C PRO A 50 -28.32 -12.31 -8.44
N LYS A 51 -29.44 -12.16 -7.71
CA LYS A 51 -29.56 -12.00 -6.25
C LYS A 51 -28.56 -12.83 -5.41
N ALA A 52 -27.68 -12.15 -4.67
CA ALA A 52 -27.08 -12.59 -3.41
C ALA A 52 -26.46 -11.36 -2.68
N PRO A 53 -26.35 -11.35 -1.35
CA PRO A 53 -26.38 -10.12 -0.55
C PRO A 53 -25.07 -9.31 -0.63
N PRO A 54 -25.11 -7.96 -0.79
CA PRO A 54 -23.92 -7.15 -0.82
C PRO A 54 -23.62 -6.57 0.57
N SER A 55 -22.63 -7.13 1.25
CA SER A 55 -21.84 -6.41 2.25
C SER A 55 -20.40 -6.41 1.77
N ALA A 56 -20.00 -5.32 1.12
CA ALA A 56 -18.65 -4.76 1.05
C ALA A 56 -18.55 -3.93 -0.23
N SER A 57 -18.62 -2.62 -0.07
CA SER A 57 -18.07 -1.67 -1.02
C SER A 57 -16.57 -1.94 -1.13
N THR A 58 -16.09 -2.36 -2.30
CA THR A 58 -14.67 -2.25 -2.65
C THR A 58 -14.57 -1.98 -4.15
N ASP A 59 -13.95 -0.86 -4.47
CA ASP A 59 -13.76 -0.31 -5.80
C ASP A 59 -13.04 -1.32 -6.73
N HIS A 60 -13.80 -1.93 -7.64
CA HIS A 60 -13.29 -2.73 -8.74
C HIS A 60 -12.75 -1.81 -9.85
N GLU A 61 -11.54 -1.29 -9.65
CA GLU A 61 -10.55 -1.00 -10.71
C GLU A 61 -9.14 -0.72 -10.14
N VAL A 62 -8.94 -0.91 -8.84
CA VAL A 62 -7.67 -0.64 -8.14
C VAL A 62 -6.94 -1.92 -7.75
N ASP A 63 -7.51 -3.11 -7.94
CA ASP A 63 -7.04 -4.33 -7.27
C ASP A 63 -5.82 -5.01 -7.92
N GLU A 64 -5.72 -5.09 -9.26
CA GLU A 64 -4.58 -5.78 -9.89
C GLU A 64 -3.27 -4.98 -9.81
N THR A 65 -3.32 -3.66 -9.99
CA THR A 65 -2.12 -2.83 -9.88
C THR A 65 -1.71 -2.66 -8.41
N THR A 66 -2.67 -2.43 -7.50
CA THR A 66 -2.36 -2.15 -6.09
C THR A 66 -1.86 -3.40 -5.37
N SER A 67 -2.42 -4.59 -5.64
CA SER A 67 -1.94 -5.85 -5.06
C SER A 67 -0.48 -6.16 -5.42
N TRP A 68 -0.06 -5.89 -6.67
CA TRP A 68 1.34 -6.04 -7.09
C TRP A 68 2.27 -5.00 -6.43
N PHE A 69 1.80 -3.75 -6.29
CA PHE A 69 2.55 -2.69 -5.64
C PHE A 69 2.63 -2.87 -4.12
N ASP A 70 1.61 -3.41 -3.47
CA ASP A 70 1.54 -3.57 -2.02
C ASP A 70 2.62 -4.52 -1.50
N TRP A 71 2.72 -5.74 -2.02
CA TRP A 71 3.74 -6.68 -1.54
C TRP A 71 5.16 -6.21 -1.86
N LYS A 72 5.33 -5.48 -2.97
CA LYS A 72 6.63 -4.94 -3.39
C LYS A 72 7.04 -3.74 -2.53
N MET A 73 6.10 -2.86 -2.18
CA MET A 73 6.29 -1.75 -1.25
C MET A 73 6.57 -2.25 0.16
N VAL A 74 5.85 -3.28 0.64
CA VAL A 74 6.08 -3.88 1.95
C VAL A 74 7.51 -4.40 2.07
N LYS A 75 8.02 -5.11 1.06
CA LYS A 75 9.42 -5.60 1.08
C LYS A 75 10.47 -4.49 0.98
N MET A 76 10.22 -3.47 0.15
CA MET A 76 11.11 -2.31 0.03
C MET A 76 11.15 -1.49 1.33
N GLY A 77 10.00 -1.35 1.99
CA GLY A 77 9.87 -0.72 3.30
C GLY A 77 10.58 -1.51 4.41
N TYR A 78 10.52 -2.84 4.38
CA TYR A 78 11.19 -3.67 5.38
C TYR A 78 12.71 -3.56 5.31
N ALA A 79 13.29 -3.62 4.10
CA ALA A 79 14.74 -3.50 3.91
C ALA A 79 15.27 -2.11 4.32
N SER A 80 14.59 -1.04 3.87
CA SER A 80 14.98 0.34 4.20
C SER A 80 14.75 0.67 5.68
N GLY A 81 13.63 0.24 6.24
CA GLY A 81 13.27 0.44 7.64
C GLY A 81 14.25 -0.23 8.61
N LEU A 82 14.72 -1.45 8.31
CA LEU A 82 15.73 -2.12 9.13
C LEU A 82 17.06 -1.37 9.14
N VAL A 83 17.54 -0.89 7.99
CA VAL A 83 18.81 -0.16 7.91
C VAL A 83 18.72 1.17 8.66
N ILE A 84 17.62 1.91 8.48
CA ILE A 84 17.40 3.19 9.16
C ILE A 84 17.25 2.97 10.67
N GLY A 85 16.44 1.99 11.07
CA GLY A 85 16.21 1.64 12.48
C GLY A 85 17.49 1.20 13.19
N LEU A 86 18.30 0.34 12.58
CA LEU A 86 19.60 -0.06 13.12
C LEU A 86 20.58 1.11 13.18
N SER A 87 20.59 1.99 12.18
CA SER A 87 21.47 3.17 12.16
C SER A 87 21.12 4.13 13.31
N ILE A 88 19.84 4.48 13.48
CA ILE A 88 19.37 5.34 14.56
C ILE A 88 19.61 4.66 15.92
N GLY A 89 19.22 3.39 16.06
CA GLY A 89 19.45 2.63 17.29
C GLY A 89 20.93 2.55 17.65
N TYR A 90 21.81 2.31 16.68
CA TYR A 90 23.25 2.29 16.87
C TYR A 90 23.81 3.66 17.21
N MET A 91 23.36 4.73 16.55
CA MET A 91 23.77 6.08 16.89
C MET A 91 23.36 6.43 18.31
N VAL A 92 22.10 6.22 18.70
CA VAL A 92 21.60 6.47 20.06
C VAL A 92 22.34 5.63 21.10
N PHE A 93 22.58 4.36 20.82
CA PHE A 93 23.34 3.47 21.69
C PHE A 93 24.79 3.93 21.84
N SER A 94 25.42 4.36 20.74
CA SER A 94 26.82 4.80 20.72
C SER A 94 27.01 6.19 21.34
N THR A 95 26.11 7.14 21.06
CA THR A 95 26.11 8.48 21.67
C THR A 95 25.69 8.43 23.14
N GLY A 96 24.78 7.51 23.49
CA GLY A 96 24.25 7.33 24.83
C GLY A 96 25.11 6.51 25.77
N LYS A 97 26.32 6.08 25.36
CA LYS A 97 27.31 5.27 26.12
C LYS A 97 26.63 4.36 27.15
N PRO A 98 26.19 3.14 26.78
CA PRO A 98 25.55 2.22 27.69
C PRO A 98 26.65 1.53 28.49
N GLN A 99 27.33 2.32 29.32
CA GLN A 99 28.47 1.87 30.13
C GLN A 99 28.07 0.66 30.97
N TRP A 100 26.80 0.60 31.40
CA TRP A 100 26.22 -0.52 32.11
C TRP A 100 26.22 -1.85 31.30
N LEU A 101 25.88 -1.82 30.00
CA LEU A 101 25.88 -3.04 29.17
C LEU A 101 27.30 -3.51 28.83
N VAL A 102 28.20 -2.59 28.52
CA VAL A 102 29.61 -2.92 28.26
C VAL A 102 30.28 -3.50 29.52
N MET A 103 29.96 -2.96 30.70
CA MET A 103 30.42 -3.51 31.98
C MET A 103 29.87 -4.92 32.23
N MET A 104 28.55 -5.15 32.10
CA MET A 104 27.94 -6.47 32.32
C MET A 104 28.54 -7.57 31.43
N VAL A 105 28.72 -7.30 30.13
CA VAL A 105 29.30 -8.26 29.18
C VAL A 105 30.80 -8.48 29.45
N GLY A 106 31.53 -7.41 29.76
CA GLY A 106 32.96 -7.48 30.10
C GLY A 106 33.23 -8.27 31.37
N GLU A 107 32.40 -8.09 32.40
CA GLU A 107 32.50 -8.79 33.67
C GLU A 107 32.18 -10.29 33.55
N ASP A 108 31.17 -10.66 32.76
CA ASP A 108 30.84 -12.08 32.54
C ASP A 108 31.95 -12.81 31.76
N GLN A 109 32.53 -12.15 30.75
CA GLN A 109 33.69 -12.69 30.04
C GLN A 109 34.92 -12.83 30.95
N GLN A 110 35.23 -11.81 31.75
CA GLN A 110 36.30 -11.88 32.76
C GLN A 110 36.10 -13.05 33.73
N LYS A 111 34.86 -13.27 34.21
CA LYS A 111 34.54 -14.38 35.11
C LYS A 111 34.69 -15.75 34.42
N LYS A 112 34.25 -15.88 33.17
CA LYS A 112 34.42 -17.12 32.37
C LYS A 112 35.89 -17.43 32.16
N ASP A 113 36.69 -16.45 31.79
CA ASP A 113 38.11 -16.63 31.51
C ASP A 113 38.91 -16.98 32.78
N ARG A 114 38.58 -16.34 33.92
CA ARG A 114 39.12 -16.73 35.25
C ARG A 114 38.75 -18.17 35.63
N ARG A 115 37.53 -18.62 35.33
CA ARG A 115 37.09 -20.01 35.61
C ARG A 115 37.81 -21.01 34.70
N ALA A 116 38.02 -20.68 33.42
CA ALA A 116 38.75 -21.53 32.48
C ALA A 116 40.22 -21.73 32.92
N ARG A 117 40.93 -20.64 33.29
CA ARG A 117 42.32 -20.72 33.78
C ARG A 117 42.45 -21.52 35.07
N ARG A 118 41.47 -21.47 35.98
CA ARG A 118 41.45 -22.28 37.21
C ARG A 118 41.27 -23.77 36.94
N ARG A 119 40.51 -24.14 35.90
CA ARG A 119 40.36 -25.55 35.48
C ARG A 119 41.62 -26.10 34.84
N HIS A 120 42.38 -25.27 34.13
CA HIS A 120 43.64 -25.71 33.50
C HIS A 120 44.80 -25.90 34.49
N ARG A 121 44.70 -25.33 35.70
CA ARG A 121 45.70 -25.44 36.78
C ARG A 121 45.45 -26.58 37.78
N ARG A 122 44.36 -27.34 37.63
CA ARG A 122 44.10 -28.58 38.37
C ARG A 122 44.41 -29.75 37.45
#